data_AF-A0A0S8GBG2-F1
#
_entry.id   AF-A0A0S8GBG2-F1
#
_cell.length_a   1.000
_cell.length_b   1.000
_cell.length_c   1.000
_cell.angle_alpha   90.00
_cell.angle_beta   90.00
_cell.angle_gamma   90.00
#
_symmetry.space_group_name_H-M   'P 1'
#
loop_
_entity.id
_entity.type
_entity.pdbx_description
1 polymer ?
#
loop_
_entity_poly.entity_id
_entity_poly.type
_entity_poly.pdbx_seq_one_letter_code
_entity_poly.pdbx_strand_id
1 'polypeptide(L)'
;MKKKKKKESSAAPEMVSSCCAIKAMVTIDERGQMVLPKELRDEVGLKAGDKLAVVAMAEKGKVCCLTLMKADELSNMVMIKLKPVWNGMKKGDKDEEK
;
A
#
# COMPACT_ATOMS: atom_id res chain seq x y z
N MET A 1 -29.89 10.02 -43.09
CA MET A 1 -28.63 9.25 -43.19
C MET A 1 -27.54 9.99 -42.42
N LYS A 2 -27.26 9.59 -41.18
CA LYS A 2 -26.04 8.86 -40.77
C LYS A 2 -24.72 9.49 -41.29
N LYS A 3 -24.06 10.27 -40.43
CA LYS A 3 -22.59 10.19 -40.29
C LYS A 3 -22.25 10.07 -38.81
N LYS A 4 -22.02 8.82 -38.40
CA LYS A 4 -21.40 8.42 -37.13
C LYS A 4 -19.97 8.96 -37.10
N LYS A 5 -19.57 9.67 -36.03
CA LYS A 5 -18.16 9.77 -35.66
C LYS A 5 -17.84 8.68 -34.62
N LYS A 6 -16.71 8.01 -34.87
CA LYS A 6 -16.23 6.77 -34.26
C LYS A 6 -15.31 7.10 -33.08
N LYS A 7 -15.34 6.21 -32.09
CA LYS A 7 -14.60 6.15 -30.82
C LYS A 7 -13.11 6.52 -30.88
N GLU A 8 -12.66 7.19 -29.82
CA GLU A 8 -11.41 6.92 -29.09
C GLU A 8 -11.84 6.84 -27.61
N SER A 9 -11.80 5.67 -26.95
CA SER A 9 -10.63 5.05 -26.31
C SER A 9 -10.02 6.05 -25.31
N SER A 10 -10.03 5.86 -24.00
CA SER A 10 -10.10 4.67 -23.15
C SER A 10 -10.52 5.16 -21.78
N ALA A 11 -11.38 4.42 -21.08
CA ALA A 11 -11.66 4.71 -19.69
C ALA A 11 -10.36 4.59 -18.90
N ALA A 12 -9.78 5.73 -18.52
CA ALA A 12 -8.79 5.76 -17.46
C ALA A 12 -9.47 5.20 -16.19
N PRO A 13 -8.79 4.41 -15.36
CA PRO A 13 -9.34 4.08 -14.07
C PRO A 13 -9.39 5.38 -13.28
N GLU A 14 -10.58 5.97 -13.20
CA GLU A 14 -10.89 7.02 -12.22
C GLU A 14 -10.95 6.35 -10.84
N MET A 15 -9.78 6.04 -10.30
CA MET A 15 -9.61 5.77 -8.87
C MET A 15 -8.57 6.73 -8.36
N VAL A 16 -9.02 7.86 -7.82
CA VAL A 16 -8.57 8.42 -6.53
C VAL A 16 -9.30 9.74 -6.27
N SER A 17 -10.63 9.69 -6.13
CA SER A 17 -11.33 10.81 -5.49
C SER A 17 -11.20 10.65 -3.97
N SER A 18 -10.23 11.38 -3.39
CA SER A 18 -10.04 11.59 -1.94
C SER A 18 -9.41 10.46 -1.09
N CYS A 19 -8.29 9.83 -1.50
CA CYS A 19 -7.56 8.96 -0.56
C CYS A 19 -6.69 9.72 0.45
N CYS A 20 -6.27 10.95 0.09
CA CYS A 20 -5.01 11.46 0.61
C CYS A 20 -5.14 12.96 0.89
N ALA A 21 -5.44 13.31 2.14
CA ALA A 21 -5.50 14.68 2.64
C ALA A 21 -4.37 14.93 3.65
N ILE A 22 -3.80 16.13 3.65
CA ILE A 22 -2.82 16.54 4.67
C ILE A 22 -3.55 16.70 6.00
N LYS A 23 -3.30 15.80 6.95
CA LYS A 23 -3.91 15.83 8.29
C LYS A 23 -3.04 16.49 9.35
N ALA A 24 -1.73 16.48 9.16
CA ALA A 24 -0.80 17.21 10.01
C ALA A 24 0.50 17.50 9.26
N MET A 25 1.19 18.55 9.69
CA MET A 25 2.61 18.76 9.40
C MET A 25 3.39 18.55 10.70
N VAL A 26 4.45 17.74 10.61
CA VAL A 26 5.34 17.44 11.75
C VAL A 26 6.77 17.75 11.34
N THR A 27 7.54 18.27 12.27
CA THR A 27 8.98 18.45 12.11
C THR A 27 9.72 17.21 12.59
N ILE A 28 10.83 16.91 11.95
CA ILE A 28 11.80 15.92 12.45
C ILE A 28 12.66 16.63 13.48
N ASP A 29 12.77 16.07 14.69
CA ASP A 29 13.62 16.65 15.73
C ASP A 29 15.12 16.36 15.51
N GLU A 30 15.99 16.88 16.37
CA GLU A 30 17.45 16.69 16.29
C GLU A 30 17.88 15.22 16.35
N ARG A 31 17.02 14.35 16.90
CA ARG A 31 17.26 12.91 17.01
C ARG A 31 16.70 12.13 15.83
N GLY A 32 16.10 12.80 14.85
CA GLY A 32 15.47 12.15 13.71
C GLY A 32 14.07 11.58 14.00
N GLN A 33 13.44 11.95 15.13
CA GLN A 33 12.12 11.44 15.50
C GLN A 33 10.99 12.30 14.92
N MET A 34 9.90 11.63 14.54
CA MET A 34 8.64 12.28 14.17
C MET A 34 7.61 12.02 15.26
N VAL A 35 7.03 13.08 15.82
CA VAL A 35 5.97 12.96 16.82
C VAL A 35 4.61 13.09 16.13
N LEU A 36 3.89 11.97 15.99
CA LEU A 36 2.53 11.99 15.48
C LEU A 36 1.60 12.72 16.47
N PRO A 37 0.79 13.71 16.04
CA PRO A 37 -0.21 14.37 16.89
C PRO A 37 -1.22 13.37 17.45
N LYS A 38 -1.80 13.71 18.61
CA LYS A 38 -2.72 12.82 19.33
C LYS A 38 -3.96 12.51 18.49
N GLU A 39 -4.50 13.51 17.83
CA GLU A 39 -5.70 13.43 16.99
C GLU A 39 -5.50 12.42 15.86
N LEU A 40 -4.32 12.44 15.25
CA LEU A 40 -3.96 11.52 14.16
C LEU A 40 -3.79 10.09 14.68
N ARG A 41 -3.14 9.91 15.85
CA ARG A 41 -3.00 8.58 16.48
C ARG A 41 -4.37 7.98 16.81
N ASP A 42 -5.27 8.78 17.36
CA ASP A 42 -6.60 8.34 17.74
C ASP A 42 -7.43 7.95 16.51
N GLU A 43 -7.32 8.72 15.41
CA GLU A 43 -8.05 8.44 14.16
C GLU A 43 -7.62 7.13 13.49
N VAL A 44 -6.32 6.86 13.44
CA VAL A 44 -5.79 5.62 12.85
C VAL A 44 -5.64 4.47 13.87
N GLY A 45 -6.10 4.69 15.11
CA GLY A 45 -6.05 3.69 16.19
C GLY A 45 -4.64 3.22 16.54
N LEU A 46 -3.65 4.13 16.56
CA LEU A 46 -2.28 3.85 16.97
C LEU A 46 -2.12 3.96 18.49
N LYS A 47 -1.50 2.94 19.09
CA LYS A 47 -1.21 2.88 20.52
C LYS A 47 0.29 2.86 20.78
N ALA A 48 0.69 3.19 22.01
CA ALA A 48 2.07 3.02 22.43
C ALA A 48 2.48 1.55 22.29
N GLY A 49 3.62 1.29 21.65
CA GLY A 49 4.10 -0.06 21.35
C GLY A 49 3.68 -0.60 19.98
N ASP A 50 2.75 0.05 19.27
CA ASP A 50 2.43 -0.31 17.89
C ASP A 50 3.66 -0.13 17.00
N LYS A 51 3.86 -1.08 16.09
CA LYS A 51 4.96 -1.04 15.11
C LYS A 51 4.43 -0.53 13.77
N LEU A 52 5.15 0.42 13.20
CA LEU A 52 4.91 0.92 11.85
C LEU A 52 6.01 0.39 10.93
N ALA A 53 5.61 -0.17 9.79
CA ALA A 53 6.52 -0.40 8.69
C ALA A 53 6.75 0.92 7.94
N VAL A 54 8.01 1.23 7.68
CA VAL A 54 8.44 2.37 6.88
C VAL A 54 8.81 1.86 5.50
N VAL A 55 8.09 2.31 4.47
CA VAL A 55 8.35 1.93 3.08
C VAL A 55 8.89 3.12 2.33
N ALA A 56 10.12 3.01 1.83
CA ALA A 56 10.71 4.02 0.96
C ALA A 56 10.26 3.82 -0.47
N MET A 57 9.66 4.85 -1.06
CA MET A 57 9.31 4.87 -2.48
C MET A 57 10.33 5.74 -3.21
N ALA A 58 10.84 5.23 -4.33
CA ALA A 58 11.84 5.92 -5.13
C ALA A 58 11.35 6.16 -6.55
N GLU A 59 11.63 7.34 -7.07
CA GLU A 59 11.44 7.69 -8.47
C GLU A 59 12.78 8.14 -9.06
N LYS A 60 13.14 7.64 -10.24
CA LYS A 60 14.40 7.98 -10.94
C LYS A 60 15.65 7.83 -10.06
N GLY A 61 15.68 6.78 -9.23
CA GLY A 61 16.81 6.46 -8.36
C GLY A 61 16.95 7.33 -7.11
N LYS A 62 15.97 8.19 -6.81
CA LYS A 62 15.94 8.99 -5.57
C LYS A 62 14.69 8.65 -4.76
N VAL A 63 14.84 8.50 -3.44
CA VAL A 63 13.69 8.33 -2.54
C VAL A 63 12.89 9.64 -2.55
N CYS A 64 11.62 9.56 -2.96
CA CYS A 64 10.73 10.72 -3.07
C CYS A 64 9.82 10.86 -1.84
N CYS A 65 9.40 9.74 -1.25
CA CYS A 65 8.52 9.73 -0.10
C CYS A 65 8.68 8.46 0.75
N LEU A 66 8.26 8.58 2.01
CA LEU A 66 8.11 7.48 2.94
C LEU A 66 6.62 7.25 3.19
N THR A 67 6.21 6.00 3.14
CA THR A 67 4.87 5.57 3.53
C THR A 67 4.95 4.82 4.85
N LEU A 68 4.04 5.14 5.77
CA LEU A 68 3.91 4.49 7.07
C LEU A 68 2.66 3.62 7.08
N MET A 69 2.78 2.38 7.55
CA MET A 69 1.66 1.45 7.67
C MET A 69 1.80 0.56 8.90
N LYS A 70 0.71 0.09 9.50
CA LYS A 70 0.80 -0.80 10.66
C LYS A 70 1.45 -2.12 10.22
N ALA A 71 2.41 -2.61 11.00
CA ALA A 71 3.15 -3.81 10.67
C ALA A 71 2.22 -5.04 10.52
N ASP A 72 1.14 -5.09 11.29
CA ASP A 72 0.16 -6.17 11.24
C ASP A 72 -0.62 -6.20 9.91
N GLU A 73 -0.90 -5.04 9.32
CA GLU A 73 -1.54 -4.95 8.00
C GLU A 73 -0.61 -5.45 6.89
N LEU A 74 0.69 -5.22 7.04
CA LEU A 74 1.71 -5.65 6.09
C LEU A 74 1.78 -7.18 6.00
N SER A 75 1.62 -7.87 7.13
CA SER A 75 1.59 -9.34 7.20
C SER A 75 0.48 -9.93 6.35
N ASN A 76 -0.72 -9.31 6.36
CA ASN A 76 -1.84 -9.74 5.52
C ASN A 76 -1.55 -9.57 4.03
N MET A 77 -0.91 -8.48 3.63
CA MET A 77 -0.54 -8.25 2.22
C MET A 77 0.50 -9.25 1.72
N VAL A 78 1.51 -9.57 2.54
CA VAL A 78 2.52 -10.57 2.21
C VAL A 78 1.89 -11.95 2.07
N MET A 79 0.99 -12.35 2.98
CA MET A 79 0.24 -13.61 2.85
C MET A 79 -0.58 -13.66 1.56
N ILE A 80 -1.26 -12.57 1.17
CA ILE A 80 -2.01 -12.52 -0.09
C ILE A 80 -1.09 -12.70 -1.30
N LYS A 81 0.09 -12.07 -1.30
CA LYS A 81 1.06 -12.16 -2.40
C LYS A 81 1.76 -13.52 -2.47
N LEU A 82 2.01 -14.18 -1.34
CA LEU A 82 2.70 -15.47 -1.28
C LEU A 82 1.76 -16.68 -1.41
N LYS A 83 0.45 -16.52 -1.17
CA LYS A 83 -0.57 -17.58 -1.35
C LYS A 83 -0.46 -18.34 -2.68
N PRO A 84 -0.27 -17.69 -3.85
CA PRO A 84 -0.11 -18.39 -5.12
C PRO A 84 1.13 -19.28 -5.19
N VAL A 85 2.26 -18.83 -4.59
CA VAL A 85 3.51 -19.62 -4.54
C VAL A 85 3.33 -20.86 -3.66
N TRP A 86 2.69 -20.70 -2.50
CA TRP A 86 2.38 -21.79 -1.59
C TRP A 86 1.41 -22.82 -2.20
N ASN A 87 0.39 -22.33 -2.92
CA ASN A 87 -0.56 -23.20 -3.61
C ASN A 87 0.07 -23.93 -4.81
N GLY A 88 1.07 -23.32 -5.46
CA GLY A 88 1.87 -23.95 -6.50
C GLY A 88 2.69 -25.13 -5.98
N MET A 89 3.23 -25.04 -4.76
CA MET A 89 4.00 -26.12 -4.12
C MET A 89 3.14 -27.34 -3.76
N LYS A 90 1.83 -27.19 -3.51
CA LYS A 90 0.92 -28.32 -3.24
C LYS A 90 0.47 -29.09 -4.50
N LYS A 91 0.77 -28.59 -5.70
CA LYS A 91 0.34 -29.21 -6.98
C LYS A 91 1.44 -30.04 -7.64
N GLY A 92 2.43 -30.50 -6.88
CA GLY A 92 3.54 -31.35 -7.36
C GLY A 92 3.47 -32.83 -6.97
N ASP A 93 2.43 -33.27 -6.24
CA ASP A 93 2.40 -34.62 -5.60
C ASP A 93 1.08 -35.37 -5.86
N LYS A 94 0.51 -35.25 -7.07
CA LYS A 94 -0.68 -36.05 -7.49
C LYS A 94 -0.64 -36.53 -8.94
N ASP A 95 0.54 -36.67 -9.52
CA ASP A 95 0.73 -37.37 -10.81
C ASP A 95 1.64 -38.60 -10.61
N GLU A 96 1.44 -39.36 -9.54
CA GLU A 96 2.06 -40.68 -9.40
C GLU A 96 1.25 -41.57 -8.42
N GLU A 97 0.01 -41.89 -8.77
CA GLU A 97 -0.53 -43.20 -8.40
C GLU A 97 -1.50 -43.69 -9.48
N LYS A 98 -1.24 -44.94 -9.85
CA LYS A 98 -1.63 -45.71 -11.04
C LYS A 98 -3.09 -46.14 -11.05
#